data_AF-A0A657B184-F1
#
_entry.id   AF-A0A657B184-F1
#
_cell.length_a   1.000
_cell.length_b   1.000
_cell.length_c   1.000
_cell.angle_alpha   90.00
_cell.angle_beta   90.00
_cell.angle_gamma   90.00
#
_symmetry.space_group_name_H-M   'P 1'
#
loop_
_entity.id
_entity.type
_entity.pdbx_description
1 polymer ?
#
loop_
_entity_poly.entity_id
_entity_poly.type
_entity_poly.pdbx_seq_one_letter_code
_entity_poly.pdbx_strand_id
1 'polypeptide(L)'
;MVIPRKDVSEEALEGLLKEYCLRAWGLNDVESPIEDRIYSARAALDNGDLVLWYSEYEESAYLLATKDLPEQPKADASYDV
;
A
#
# COMPACT_ATOMS: atom_id res chain seq x y z
N MET A 1 3.37 -6.93 7.81
CA MET A 1 2.93 -6.31 9.10
C MET A 1 2.23 -5.01 8.80
N VAL A 2 1.10 -4.70 9.45
CA VAL A 2 0.47 -3.39 9.28
C VAL A 2 1.19 -2.36 10.15
N ILE A 3 1.64 -1.26 9.56
CA ILE A 3 2.33 -0.18 10.26
C ILE A 3 1.47 1.09 10.30
N PRO A 4 1.49 1.87 11.39
CA PRO A 4 0.75 3.12 11.45
C PRO A 4 1.35 4.15 10.50
N ARG A 5 0.52 4.96 9.84
CA ARG A 5 1.02 6.07 8.99
C ARG A 5 1.86 7.10 9.74
N LYS A 6 1.78 7.10 11.07
CA LYS A 6 2.51 8.02 11.96
C LYS A 6 3.99 7.64 12.11
N ASP A 7 4.31 6.37 11.87
CA ASP A 7 5.66 5.82 11.94
C ASP A 7 6.42 5.97 10.62
N VAL A 8 5.75 6.47 9.57
CA VAL A 8 6.32 6.67 8.24
C VAL A 8 6.40 8.16 7.95
N SER A 9 7.54 8.63 7.46
CA SER A 9 7.72 10.02 7.04
C SER A 9 6.72 10.39 5.94
N GLU A 10 6.30 11.65 5.91
CA GLU A 10 5.32 12.12 4.93
C GLU A 10 5.81 11.92 3.47
N GLU A 11 7.11 12.08 3.25
CA GLU A 11 7.77 11.83 1.96
C GLU A 11 7.64 10.38 1.50
N ALA A 12 7.85 9.43 2.41
CA ALA A 12 7.71 8.00 2.12
C ALA A 12 6.24 7.64 1.90
N LEU A 13 5.33 8.21 2.69
CA LEU A 13 3.89 8.03 2.50
C LEU A 13 3.43 8.52 1.13
N GLU A 14 3.89 9.69 0.69
CA GLU A 14 3.59 10.22 -0.64
C GLU A 14 4.09 9.32 -1.77
N GLY A 15 5.29 8.74 -1.61
CA GLY A 15 5.82 7.75 -2.55
C GLY A 15 4.89 6.55 -2.68
N LEU A 16 4.47 5.98 -1.55
CA LEU A 16 3.57 4.83 -1.52
C LEU A 16 2.19 5.14 -2.10
N LEU A 17 1.64 6.33 -1.84
CA LEU A 17 0.37 6.77 -2.40
C LEU A 17 0.45 6.88 -3.94
N LYS A 18 1.55 7.41 -4.45
CA LYS A 18 1.83 7.48 -5.89
C LYS A 18 1.90 6.09 -6.50
N GLU A 19 2.68 5.18 -5.90
CA GLU A 19 2.80 3.80 -6.38
C GLU A 19 1.46 3.05 -6.35
N TYR A 20 0.69 3.21 -5.28
CA TYR A 20 -0.64 2.63 -5.16
C TYR A 20 -1.58 3.14 -6.27
N CYS A 21 -1.61 4.45 -6.50
CA CYS A 21 -2.42 5.06 -7.56
C CYS A 21 -1.98 4.57 -8.95
N LEU A 22 -0.66 4.46 -9.19
CA LEU A 22 -0.10 3.96 -10.45
C LEU A 22 -0.46 2.49 -10.68
N ARG A 23 -0.43 1.65 -9.63
CA ARG A 23 -0.75 0.22 -9.71
C ARG A 23 -2.24 -0.03 -9.95
N ALA A 24 -3.10 0.69 -9.24
CA ALA A 24 -4.55 0.52 -9.36
C ALA A 24 -5.10 0.95 -10.73
N TRP A 25 -4.41 1.88 -11.41
CA TRP A 25 -4.89 2.52 -12.65
C TRP A 25 -4.00 2.27 -13.86
N GLY A 26 -3.26 1.14 -13.87
CA GLY A 26 -2.42 0.73 -14.99
C GLY A 26 -3.06 1.04 -16.35
N LEU A 27 -2.42 1.96 -17.09
CA LEU A 27 -2.63 2.28 -18.51
C LEU A 27 -4.06 2.64 -18.97
N ASN A 28 -5.02 2.89 -18.07
CA ASN A 28 -6.35 3.33 -18.48
C ASN A 28 -6.43 4.86 -18.40
N ASP A 29 -6.49 5.45 -19.60
CA ASP A 29 -6.54 6.86 -19.99
C ASP A 29 -7.79 7.58 -19.41
N VAL A 30 -7.90 7.67 -18.09
CA VAL A 30 -8.95 8.43 -17.41
C VAL A 30 -8.35 9.71 -16.87
N GLU A 31 -8.87 10.83 -17.37
CA GLU A 31 -8.46 12.23 -17.16
C GLU A 31 -8.62 12.75 -15.72
N SER A 32 -8.69 11.89 -14.71
CA SER A 32 -8.70 12.35 -13.32
C SER A 32 -7.27 12.71 -12.89
N PRO A 33 -7.03 13.92 -12.37
CA PRO A 33 -5.71 14.33 -11.92
C PRO A 33 -5.21 13.40 -10.84
N ILE A 34 -3.93 13.03 -10.93
CA ILE A 34 -3.27 12.13 -9.98
C ILE A 34 -3.37 12.63 -8.54
N GLU A 35 -3.44 13.95 -8.36
CA GLU A 35 -3.58 14.63 -7.07
C GLU A 35 -4.89 14.26 -6.35
N ASP A 36 -6.01 14.21 -7.07
CA ASP A 36 -7.32 13.87 -6.51
C ASP A 36 -7.38 12.40 -6.07
N ARG A 37 -6.64 11.55 -6.79
CA ARG A 37 -6.47 10.13 -6.45
C ARG A 37 -5.60 9.96 -5.20
N ILE A 38 -4.49 10.69 -5.11
CA ILE A 38 -3.64 10.70 -3.92
C ILE A 38 -4.46 11.20 -2.71
N TYR A 39 -5.28 12.24 -2.90
CA TYR A 39 -6.16 12.74 -1.86
C TYR A 39 -7.18 11.68 -1.41
N SER A 40 -7.83 10.99 -2.35
CA SER A 40 -8.77 9.91 -2.07
C SER A 40 -8.11 8.74 -1.34
N ALA A 41 -6.91 8.33 -1.76
CA ALA A 41 -6.13 7.29 -1.10
C ALA A 41 -5.68 7.72 0.31
N ARG A 42 -5.29 8.98 0.50
CA ARG A 42 -4.95 9.52 1.83
C ARG A 42 -6.16 9.57 2.75
N ALA A 43 -7.33 9.93 2.23
CA ALA A 43 -8.59 9.89 2.99
C ALA A 43 -8.97 8.45 3.37
N ALA A 44 -8.85 7.49 2.45
CA ALA A 44 -9.10 6.07 2.72
C ALA A 44 -8.11 5.49 3.75
N LEU A 45 -6.86 5.94 3.75
CA LEU A 45 -5.88 5.58 4.79
C LEU A 45 -6.26 6.15 6.16
N ASP A 46 -6.82 7.37 6.21
CA ASP A 46 -7.27 7.99 7.46
C ASP A 46 -8.56 7.34 7.99
N ASN A 47 -9.45 6.90 7.09
CA ASN A 47 -10.68 6.17 7.41
C ASN A 47 -10.42 4.70 7.81
N GLY A 48 -9.24 4.14 7.53
CA GLY A 48 -8.90 2.74 7.80
C GLY A 48 -9.29 1.74 6.70
N ASP A 49 -9.73 2.24 5.54
CA ASP A 49 -9.98 1.44 4.33
C ASP A 49 -8.68 0.99 3.66
N LEU A 50 -7.63 1.83 3.76
CA LEU A 50 -6.27 1.50 3.37
C LEU A 50 -5.39 1.35 4.61
N VAL A 51 -4.40 0.47 4.51
CA VAL A 51 -3.38 0.28 5.52
C VAL A 51 -2.01 0.21 4.87
N LEU A 52 -1.00 0.70 5.59
CA LEU A 52 0.38 0.44 5.23
C LEU A 52 0.75 -0.98 5.64
N TRP A 53 1.11 -1.80 4.68
CA TRP A 53 1.62 -3.13 4.89
C TRP A 53 3.13 -3.17 4.59
N TYR A 54 3.92 -3.44 5.62
CA TYR A 54 5.35 -3.66 5.52
C TYR A 54 5.68 -5.13 5.27
N SER A 55 6.43 -5.40 4.22
CA SER A 55 7.03 -6.70 3.91
C SER A 55 8.43 -6.75 4.50
N GLU A 56 8.67 -7.62 5.47
CA GLU A 56 10.03 -7.86 6.00
C GLU A 56 10.91 -8.57 4.97
N TYR A 57 10.32 -9.31 4.02
CA TYR A 57 11.03 -10.02 2.97
C TYR A 57 11.57 -9.07 1.89
N GLU A 58 10.76 -8.09 1.49
CA GLU A 58 11.15 -7.10 0.47
C GLU A 58 11.75 -5.83 1.11
N GLU A 59 11.83 -5.79 2.44
CA GLU A 59 12.25 -4.63 3.24
C GLU A 59 11.53 -3.33 2.81
N SER A 60 10.27 -3.47 2.39
CA SER A 60 9.52 -2.45 1.67
C SER A 60 8.09 -2.34 2.20
N ALA A 61 7.57 -1.12 2.25
CA ALA A 61 6.18 -0.85 2.60
C ALA A 61 5.33 -0.75 1.34
N TYR A 62 4.06 -1.11 1.46
CA TYR A 62 3.08 -1.02 0.39
C TYR A 62 1.76 -0.51 0.97
N LEU A 63 1.01 0.26 0.17
CA LEU A 63 -0.38 0.57 0.51
C LEU A 63 -1.29 -0.51 -0.05
N LEU A 64 -2.12 -1.08 0.81
CA LEU A 64 -3.07 -2.11 0.45
C LEU A 64 -4.41 -1.81 1.09
N ALA A 65 -5.49 -2.22 0.42
CA ALA A 65 -6.81 -2.17 1.01
C ALA A 65 -6.86 -3.16 2.18
N THR A 66 -7.52 -2.79 3.26
CA THR A 66 -7.68 -3.67 4.44
C THR A 66 -8.27 -5.03 4.07
N LYS A 67 -9.11 -5.06 3.03
CA LYS A 67 -9.71 -6.27 2.46
C LYS A 67 -8.78 -7.13 1.59
N ASP A 68 -7.65 -6.57 1.15
CA ASP A 68 -6.70 -7.16 0.19
C ASP A 68 -5.35 -7.46 0.85
N LEU A 69 -5.29 -7.44 2.19
CA LEU A 69 -4.07 -7.74 2.91
C LEU A 69 -3.63 -9.19 2.61
N PRO A 70 -2.42 -9.41 2.10
CA PRO A 70 -1.91 -10.75 1.92
C PRO A 70 -1.77 -11.41 3.29
N GLU A 71 -2.22 -12.66 3.40
CA GLU A 71 -1.81 -13.52 4.51
C GLU A 71 -0.28 -13.55 4.47
N GLN A 72 0.37 -13.11 5.56
CA GLN A 72 1.82 -13.22 5.64
C GLN A 72 2.18 -14.69 5.39
N PRO A 73 3.08 -14.98 4.43
CA PRO A 73 3.56 -16.33 4.29
C PRO A 73 4.16 -16.69 5.64
N LYS A 74 3.54 -17.64 6.33
CA LYS A 74 4.16 -18.24 7.51
C LYS A 74 5.51 -18.74 7.03
N ALA A 75 6.58 -18.44 7.75
CA ALA A 75 7.92 -18.97 7.50
C ALA A 75 8.00 -20.51 7.72
N ASP A 76 6.90 -21.22 7.47
CA ASP A 76 6.70 -22.65 7.56
C ASP A 76 6.42 -23.18 6.15
N ALA A 77 7.35 -22.92 5.25
CA ALA A 77 7.48 -23.71 4.04
C ALA A 77 8.90 -24.27 4.06
N SER A 78 9.09 -25.27 4.92
CA SER A 78 10.09 -26.30 4.70
C SER A 78 9.79 -26.88 3.31
N TYR A 79 10.46 -26.36 2.29
CA TYR A 79 10.53 -26.99 0.97
C TYR A 79 11.38 -28.24 1.16
N ASP A 80 10.74 -29.32 1.59
CA ASP A 80 11.28 -30.67 1.51
C ASP A 80 10.94 -31.19 0.10
N VAL A 81 11.90 -31.04 -0.83
CA VAL A 81 12.02 -31.86 -2.04
C VAL A 81 13.49 -32.09 -2.38
#